data_AF-A0A218WIF0-F1
#
_entry.id   AF-A0A218WIF0-F1
#
_cell.length_a   1.000
_cell.length_b   1.000
_cell.length_c   1.000
_cell.angle_alpha   90.00
_cell.angle_beta   90.00
_cell.angle_gamma   90.00
#
_symmetry.space_group_name_H-M   'P 1'
#
loop_
_entity.id
_entity.type
_entity.pdbx_description
1 polymer ?
#
loop_
_entity_poly.entity_id
_entity_poly.type
_entity_poly.pdbx_seq_one_letter_code
_entity_poly.pdbx_strand_id
1 'polypeptide(L)'
;MAMEIRILFIVGTIFSVFLPLALAEPGNATFYTPHTRAASDCPGLKQGPMVAAASDAVWNKGKTVAKHSRGSVDVTIVDRCPSPCQSTFQLSKPAFYKIVDPELQLIAIDYKP
;
A
#
# COMPACT_ATOMS: atom_id res chain seq x y z
N MET A 1 3.71 -50.84 -2.12
CA MET A 1 2.33 -50.32 -2.24
C MET A 1 1.95 -49.38 -1.08
N ALA A 2 1.97 -49.82 0.19
CA ALA A 2 1.54 -48.99 1.32
C ALA A 2 2.48 -47.82 1.70
N MET A 3 3.80 -47.96 1.53
CA MET A 3 4.76 -46.89 1.84
C MET A 3 4.70 -45.74 0.81
N GLU A 4 4.55 -46.07 -0.47
CA GLU A 4 4.40 -45.13 -1.60
C GLU A 4 3.19 -44.20 -1.44
N ILE A 5 2.02 -44.76 -1.07
CA ILE A 5 0.79 -43.99 -0.85
C ILE A 5 0.95 -43.04 0.35
N ARG A 6 1.65 -43.47 1.41
CA ARG A 6 1.90 -42.62 2.59
C ARG A 6 2.85 -41.47 2.28
N ILE A 7 3.83 -41.67 1.40
CA ILE A 7 4.73 -40.60 0.92
C ILE A 7 3.94 -39.60 0.08
N LEU A 8 3.03 -40.06 -0.80
CA LEU A 8 2.13 -39.19 -1.57
C LEU A 8 1.25 -38.30 -0.68
N PHE A 9 0.72 -38.83 0.43
CA PHE A 9 -0.06 -38.03 1.37
C PHE A 9 0.79 -36.97 2.10
N ILE A 10 2.01 -37.32 2.53
CA ILE A 10 2.90 -36.38 3.24
C ILE A 10 3.40 -35.29 2.30
N VAL A 11 3.76 -35.63 1.06
CA VAL A 11 4.19 -34.65 0.06
C VAL A 11 3.02 -33.77 -0.37
N GLY A 12 1.81 -34.33 -0.51
CA GLY A 12 0.59 -33.59 -0.83
C GLY A 12 0.19 -32.58 0.25
N THR A 13 0.31 -32.93 1.54
CA THR A 13 0.00 -32.00 2.64
C THR A 13 1.00 -30.86 2.73
N ILE A 14 2.30 -31.14 2.61
CA ILE A 14 3.36 -30.12 2.64
C ILE A 14 3.21 -29.13 1.48
N PHE A 15 2.79 -29.59 0.29
CA PHE A 15 2.57 -28.72 -0.87
C PHE A 15 1.34 -27.81 -0.71
N SER A 16 0.29 -28.26 -0.01
CA SER A 16 -0.91 -27.45 0.25
C SER A 16 -0.71 -26.32 1.26
N VAL A 17 0.27 -26.44 2.16
CA VAL A 17 0.60 -25.43 3.18
C VAL A 17 1.35 -24.24 2.54
N PHE A 18 1.90 -24.42 1.35
CA PHE A 18 2.61 -23.38 0.61
C PHE A 18 1.66 -22.51 -0.24
N LEU A 19 0.49 -22.14 0.29
CA LEU A 19 -0.30 -21.08 -0.32
C LEU A 19 0.35 -19.73 0.01
N PRO A 20 0.74 -18.93 -1.01
CA PRO A 20 1.20 -17.58 -0.76
C PRO A 20 0.05 -16.74 -0.18
N LEU A 21 0.15 -16.41 1.10
CA LEU A 21 -0.76 -15.49 1.78
C LEU A 21 -0.42 -14.07 1.31
N ALA A 22 -1.27 -13.50 0.45
CA ALA A 22 -1.23 -12.07 0.12
C ALA A 22 -1.76 -11.27 1.32
N LEU A 23 -0.88 -11.05 2.30
CA LEU A 23 -1.15 -10.26 3.50
C LEU A 23 -1.31 -8.79 3.12
N ALA A 24 -2.31 -8.13 3.72
CA ALA A 24 -2.39 -6.69 3.72
C ALA A 24 -1.43 -6.15 4.77
N GLU A 25 -0.59 -5.19 4.41
CA GLU A 25 0.31 -4.51 5.33
C GLU A 25 -0.38 -3.24 5.86
N PRO A 26 -0.40 -3.03 7.19
CA PRO A 26 -0.94 -1.81 7.75
C PRO A 26 0.01 -0.64 7.44
N GLY A 27 -0.56 0.51 7.14
CA GLY A 27 0.17 1.75 6.90
C GLY A 27 -0.73 2.96 7.14
N ASN A 28 -0.19 4.14 6.82
CA ASN A 28 -0.96 5.38 6.85
C ASN A 28 -0.82 6.14 5.53
N ALA A 29 -1.87 6.88 5.19
CA ALA A 29 -1.93 7.69 3.98
C ALA A 29 -2.29 9.14 4.31
N THR A 30 -1.61 10.06 3.65
CA THR A 30 -1.95 11.50 3.61
C THR A 30 -2.26 11.90 2.17
N PHE A 31 -2.74 13.12 1.97
CA PHE A 31 -2.81 13.73 0.64
C PHE A 31 -2.14 15.10 0.65
N TYR A 32 -1.66 15.53 -0.52
CA TYR A 32 -1.04 16.85 -0.64
C TYR A 32 -2.07 17.98 -0.55
N THR A 33 -1.92 18.84 0.46
CA THR A 33 -2.66 20.08 0.64
C THR A 33 -1.70 21.28 0.58
N PRO A 34 -1.72 22.09 -0.50
CA PRO A 34 -0.81 23.23 -0.65
C PRO A 34 -0.88 24.25 0.49
N HIS A 35 -2.00 24.28 1.22
CA HIS A 35 -2.35 25.30 2.20
C HIS A 35 -1.95 24.92 3.63
N THR A 36 -1.76 23.62 3.91
CA THR A 36 -1.23 23.16 5.20
C THR A 36 0.22 22.82 4.96
N ARG A 37 1.09 23.80 5.15
CA ARG A 37 2.53 23.63 5.04
C ARG A 37 3.03 22.80 6.23
N ALA A 38 2.60 21.54 6.32
CA ALA A 38 3.27 20.55 7.15
C ALA A 38 4.64 20.33 6.47
N ALA A 39 5.73 20.48 7.22
CA ALA A 39 7.11 20.45 6.73
C ALA A 39 7.57 19.06 6.22
N SER A 40 6.63 18.26 5.72
CA SER A 40 6.67 16.80 5.73
C SER A 40 5.75 16.17 4.68
N ASP A 41 5.23 17.00 3.77
CA ASP A 41 4.74 16.58 2.47
C ASP A 41 5.94 16.24 1.57
N CYS A 42 5.82 15.21 0.75
CA CYS A 42 6.73 14.85 -0.33
C CYS A 42 6.61 15.91 -1.44
N PRO A 43 7.51 16.90 -1.49
CA PRO A 43 7.32 18.08 -2.34
C PRO A 43 7.51 17.75 -3.84
N GLY A 44 8.11 16.60 -4.15
CA GLY A 44 8.33 16.11 -5.50
C GLY A 44 7.11 15.43 -6.13
N LEU A 45 6.04 15.17 -5.37
CA LEU A 45 4.90 14.40 -5.87
C LEU A 45 4.18 15.20 -6.96
N LYS A 46 4.40 14.81 -8.20
CA LYS A 46 3.65 15.33 -9.34
C LYS A 46 2.21 14.85 -9.22
N GLN A 47 1.28 15.79 -9.03
CA GLN A 47 -0.13 15.44 -9.02
C GLN A 47 -0.54 14.84 -10.36
N GLY A 48 -1.26 13.74 -10.30
CA GLY A 48 -1.74 13.00 -11.46
C GLY A 48 -2.91 12.10 -11.07
N PRO A 49 -3.57 11.45 -12.04
CA PRO A 49 -4.63 10.51 -11.75
C PRO A 49 -4.04 9.27 -11.07
N MET A 50 -4.50 8.98 -9.86
CA MET A 50 -4.19 7.74 -9.13
C MET A 50 -2.69 7.47 -8.94
N VAL A 51 -1.96 8.49 -8.48
CA VAL A 51 -0.54 8.39 -8.14
C VAL A 51 -0.29 8.59 -6.65
N ALA A 52 0.85 8.11 -6.17
CA ALA A 52 1.31 8.28 -4.80
C ALA A 52 2.83 8.53 -4.74
N ALA A 53 3.26 9.25 -3.70
CA ALA A 53 4.61 9.17 -3.18
C ALA A 53 4.65 8.15 -2.05
N ALA A 54 5.77 7.46 -1.90
CA ALA A 54 5.93 6.41 -0.91
C ALA A 54 7.20 6.62 -0.08
N SER A 55 7.16 6.22 1.18
CA SER A 55 8.34 6.26 2.06
C SER A 55 9.44 5.32 1.59
N ASP A 56 10.66 5.51 2.09
CA ASP A 56 11.84 4.71 1.76
C ASP A 56 11.62 3.19 1.92
N ALA A 57 10.72 2.77 2.80
CA ALA A 57 10.42 1.36 3.04
C ALA A 57 9.64 0.69 1.87
N VAL A 58 8.82 1.45 1.15
CA VAL A 58 7.84 0.89 0.19
C VAL A 58 7.86 1.51 -1.21
N TRP A 59 8.69 2.53 -1.46
CA TRP A 59 8.73 3.21 -2.77
C TRP A 59 9.09 2.33 -3.96
N ASN A 60 9.90 1.28 -3.74
CA ASN A 60 10.36 0.36 -4.78
C ASN A 60 9.31 -0.65 -5.27
N LYS A 61 8.06 -0.60 -4.77
CA LYS A 61 6.99 -1.52 -5.18
C LYS A 61 6.36 -1.16 -6.52
N GLY A 62 6.52 0.09 -6.99
CA GLY A 62 6.04 0.58 -8.29
C GLY A 62 4.52 0.78 -8.38
N LYS A 63 3.71 -0.21 -7.97
CA LYS A 63 2.25 -0.09 -7.81
C LYS A 63 1.85 -0.64 -6.46
N THR A 64 0.72 -0.15 -5.96
CA THR A 64 0.12 -0.69 -4.73
C THR A 64 -1.37 -0.41 -4.73
N VAL A 65 -2.12 -1.24 -4.01
CA VAL A 65 -3.53 -1.01 -3.73
C VAL A 65 -3.63 -0.42 -2.33
N ALA A 66 -4.14 0.81 -2.22
CA ALA A 66 -4.43 1.43 -0.93
C ALA A 66 -5.90 1.20 -0.58
N LYS A 67 -6.15 0.58 0.57
CA LYS A 67 -7.49 0.21 1.05
C LYS A 67 -7.79 0.89 2.38
N HIS A 68 -8.97 1.48 2.45
CA HIS A 68 -9.57 2.04 3.66
C HIS A 68 -10.94 1.40 3.89
N SER A 69 -11.54 1.62 5.06
CA SER A 69 -12.87 1.11 5.39
C SER A 69 -13.97 1.52 4.39
N ARG A 70 -13.80 2.67 3.72
CA ARG A 70 -14.79 3.23 2.78
C ARG A 70 -14.50 2.93 1.30
N GLY A 71 -13.34 2.35 0.96
CA GLY A 71 -12.99 2.10 -0.44
C GLY A 71 -11.57 1.59 -0.65
N SER A 72 -11.25 1.28 -1.90
CA SER A 72 -9.92 0.84 -2.32
C SER A 72 -9.54 1.54 -3.62
N VAL A 73 -8.27 1.87 -3.77
CA VAL A 73 -7.75 2.53 -4.97
C VAL A 73 -6.40 1.97 -5.35
N ASP A 74 -6.24 1.63 -6.63
CA ASP A 74 -4.96 1.26 -7.21
C ASP A 74 -4.17 2.53 -7.50
N VAL A 75 -2.95 2.62 -7.00
CA VAL A 75 -2.08 3.77 -7.22
C VAL A 75 -0.73 3.35 -7.79
N THR A 76 -0.19 4.22 -8.63
CA THR A 76 1.18 4.09 -9.12
C THR A 76 2.10 4.94 -8.24
N ILE A 77 3.17 4.34 -7.74
CA ILE A 77 4.20 5.04 -6.98
C ILE A 77 5.08 5.76 -8.00
N VAL A 78 5.05 7.09 -7.98
CA VAL A 78 5.76 7.93 -8.95
C VAL A 78 6.83 8.81 -8.33
N ASP A 79 6.87 8.86 -6.99
CA ASP A 79 7.84 9.65 -6.27
C ASP A 79 8.28 8.94 -4.99
N ARG A 80 9.52 9.17 -4.61
CA ARG A 80 10.09 8.69 -3.36
C ARG A 80 10.05 9.82 -2.35
N CYS A 81 9.52 9.53 -1.19
CA CYS A 81 9.55 10.42 -0.05
C CYS A 81 10.70 10.00 0.88
N PRO A 82 11.81 10.76 0.92
CA PRO A 82 12.91 10.48 1.85
C PRO A 82 12.53 10.92 3.26
N SER A 83 13.01 10.19 4.26
CA SER A 83 12.77 10.52 5.68
C SER A 83 13.28 11.93 6.05
N PRO A 84 12.52 12.71 6.86
CA PRO A 84 11.29 12.33 7.56
C PRO A 84 10.01 12.51 6.72
N CYS A 85 9.25 11.42 6.53
CA CYS A 85 7.90 11.46 5.95
C CYS A 85 6.85 11.32 7.06
N GLN A 86 5.71 11.99 6.95
CA GLN A 86 4.60 11.77 7.91
C GLN A 86 3.92 10.42 7.74
N SER A 87 3.96 9.88 6.53
CA SER A 87 3.16 8.74 6.16
C SER A 87 3.92 7.74 5.28
N THR A 88 3.41 6.52 5.27
CA THR A 88 3.81 5.44 4.38
C THR A 88 3.54 5.83 2.93
N PHE A 89 2.37 6.43 2.67
CA PHE A 89 1.97 6.92 1.36
C PHE A 89 1.43 8.35 1.42
N GLN A 90 1.84 9.17 0.46
CA GLN A 90 1.16 10.41 0.14
C GLN A 90 0.42 10.25 -1.18
N LEU A 91 -0.90 10.12 -1.09
CA LEU A 91 -1.76 9.92 -2.24
C LEU A 91 -2.03 11.26 -2.95
N SER A 92 -2.17 11.19 -4.26
CA SER A 92 -2.80 12.27 -5.04
C SER A 92 -4.24 12.49 -4.56
N LYS A 93 -4.70 13.76 -4.57
CA LYS A 93 -6.08 14.12 -4.23
C LYS A 93 -7.15 13.21 -4.87
N PRO A 94 -7.12 12.92 -6.19
CA PRO A 94 -8.11 12.03 -6.79
C PRO A 94 -8.07 10.60 -6.25
N ALA A 95 -6.89 10.09 -5.85
CA ALA A 95 -6.79 8.78 -5.22
C ALA A 95 -7.35 8.79 -3.80
N PHE A 96 -6.99 9.81 -3.03
CA PHE A 96 -7.45 9.97 -1.65
C PHE A 96 -8.99 10.04 -1.56
N TYR A 97 -9.62 10.80 -2.47
CA TYR A 97 -11.09 10.93 -2.55
C TYR A 97 -11.82 9.65 -2.95
N LYS A 98 -11.12 8.64 -3.48
CA LYS A 98 -11.72 7.32 -3.74
C LYS A 98 -11.88 6.48 -2.49
N ILE A 99 -11.12 6.77 -1.43
CA ILE A 99 -11.06 5.95 -0.23
C ILE A 99 -11.56 6.66 1.04
N VAL A 100 -11.60 8.00 1.04
CA VAL A 100 -12.17 8.79 2.14
C VAL A 100 -12.54 10.20 1.68
N ASP A 101 -13.47 10.85 2.39
CA ASP A 101 -13.74 12.28 2.22
C ASP A 101 -12.60 13.15 2.83
N PRO A 102 -12.23 14.29 2.21
CA PRO A 102 -11.07 15.14 2.54
C PRO A 102 -10.96 15.72 3.96
N GLU A 103 -11.90 15.49 4.85
CA GLU A 103 -11.90 16.14 6.17
C GLU A 103 -10.74 15.64 7.06
N LEU A 104 -10.20 14.45 6.75
CA LEU A 104 -9.06 13.86 7.43
C LEU A 104 -7.79 14.04 6.60
N GLN A 105 -6.74 14.60 7.22
CA GLN A 105 -5.43 14.81 6.58
C GLN A 105 -4.52 13.58 6.62
N LEU A 106 -4.79 12.67 7.56
CA LEU A 106 -4.07 11.42 7.79
C LEU A 106 -5.08 10.32 8.10
N ILE A 107 -4.97 9.19 7.40
CA ILE A 107 -5.83 8.03 7.61
C ILE A 107 -4.98 6.77 7.75
N ALA A 108 -5.50 5.78 8.48
CA ALA A 108 -4.95 4.43 8.45
C ALA A 108 -5.40 3.74 7.17
N ILE A 109 -4.51 3.00 6.52
CA ILE A 109 -4.83 2.18 5.35
C ILE A 109 -4.19 0.81 5.48
N ASP A 110 -4.76 -0.15 4.79
CA ASP A 110 -4.11 -1.40 4.45
C ASP A 110 -3.59 -1.27 3.02
N TYR A 111 -2.38 -1.73 2.76
CA TYR A 111 -1.83 -1.76 1.41
C TYR A 111 -1.30 -3.13 1.03
N LYS A 112 -1.28 -3.37 -0.28
CA LYS A 112 -0.67 -4.58 -0.87
C LYS A 112 0.23 -4.17 -2.03
N PRO A 113 1.46 -4.71 -2.10
CA PRO A 113 2.32 -4.53 -3.27
C PRO A 113 1.74 -5.18 -4.52
#